data_AF-A0A101NUM4-F1
#
_entry.id   AF-A0A101NUM4-F1
#
_cell.length_a   1.000
_cell.length_b   1.000
_cell.length_c   1.000
_cell.angle_alpha   90.00
_cell.angle_beta   90.00
_cell.angle_gamma   90.00
#
_symmetry.space_group_name_H-M   'P 1'
#
loop_
_entity.id
_entity.type
_entity.pdbx_description
1 polymer ?
#
loop_
_entity_poly.entity_id
_entity_poly.type
_entity_poly.pdbx_seq_one_letter_code
_entity_poly.pdbx_strand_id
1 'polypeptide(L)'
;MSDQTRDVVNELLKRLGQGDIPAVVELFADDAHWEIPGDPEIVPWVGRRQVDAIPEFFRTMGGLTDRELFEIERVVVDGSNAVLIGRARVVVRSTGKVIDTPFAVDIVVNAEGRISRYYMFEDSWGVALALRP
;
A
#
# COMPACT_ATOMS: atom_id res chain seq x y z
N MET A 1 22.64 6.65 0.63
CA MET A 1 21.58 5.83 0.02
C MET A 1 20.56 5.42 1.07
N SER A 2 20.92 4.66 2.10
CA SER A 2 19.97 4.26 3.17
C SER A 2 19.27 5.44 3.86
N ASP A 3 19.96 6.55 4.11
CA ASP A 3 19.33 7.75 4.71
C ASP A 3 18.28 8.37 3.78
N GLN A 4 18.59 8.51 2.49
CA GLN A 4 17.65 8.99 1.46
C GLN A 4 16.43 8.08 1.34
N THR A 5 16.63 6.75 1.30
CA THR A 5 15.53 5.77 1.28
C THR A 5 14.66 5.92 2.52
N ARG A 6 15.28 6.09 3.71
CA ARG A 6 14.55 6.28 4.97
C ARG A 6 13.73 7.57 4.97
N ASP A 7 14.28 8.67 4.46
CA ASP A 7 13.58 9.95 4.37
C ASP A 7 12.37 9.87 3.42
N VAL A 8 12.55 9.26 2.24
CA VAL A 8 11.46 9.03 1.27
C VAL A 8 10.35 8.17 1.87
N VAL A 9 10.70 7.08 2.58
CA VAL A 9 9.74 6.22 3.26
C VAL A 9 8.99 6.96 4.37
N ASN A 10 9.68 7.76 5.17
CA ASN A 10 9.05 8.55 6.24
C ASN A 10 8.08 9.58 5.65
N GLU A 11 8.45 10.24 4.55
CA GLU A 11 7.59 11.19 3.87
C GLU A 11 6.37 10.49 3.23
N LEU A 12 6.55 9.30 2.65
CA LEU A 12 5.45 8.46 2.16
C LEU A 12 4.45 8.16 3.28
N LEU A 13 4.93 7.66 4.42
CA LEU A 13 4.09 7.33 5.57
C LEU A 13 3.34 8.55 6.11
N LYS A 14 4.00 9.70 6.15
CA LYS A 14 3.39 10.98 6.56
C LYS A 14 2.29 11.42 5.60
N ARG A 15 2.52 11.41 4.29
CA ARG A 15 1.51 11.79 3.28
C ARG A 15 0.31 10.84 3.27
N LEU A 16 0.56 9.54 3.41
CA LEU A 16 -0.49 8.52 3.58
C LEU A 16 -1.32 8.77 4.86
N GLY A 17 -0.66 9.10 5.98
CA GLY A 17 -1.33 9.42 7.25
C GLY A 17 -2.21 10.66 7.18
N GLN A 18 -1.84 11.63 6.33
CA GLN A 18 -2.61 12.85 6.07
C GLN A 18 -3.76 12.65 5.06
N GLY A 19 -3.76 11.53 4.33
CA GLY A 19 -4.72 11.28 3.25
C GLY A 19 -4.48 12.14 2.00
N ASP A 20 -3.29 12.73 1.86
CA ASP A 20 -2.93 13.58 0.72
C ASP A 20 -2.47 12.71 -0.46
N ILE A 21 -3.44 12.10 -1.15
CA ILE A 21 -3.17 11.17 -2.24
C ILE A 21 -2.42 11.82 -3.42
N PRO A 22 -2.74 13.06 -3.85
CA PRO A 22 -1.92 13.76 -4.84
C PRO A 22 -0.45 13.87 -4.42
N ALA A 23 -0.18 14.27 -3.17
CA ALA A 23 1.19 14.33 -2.68
C ALA A 23 1.84 12.94 -2.58
N VAL A 24 1.09 11.88 -2.24
CA VAL A 24 1.65 10.51 -2.27
C VAL A 24 2.17 10.16 -3.66
N VAL A 25 1.41 10.48 -4.71
CA VAL A 25 1.77 10.18 -6.10
C VAL A 25 3.07 10.87 -6.53
N GLU A 26 3.33 12.09 -6.06
CA GLU A 26 4.56 12.84 -6.37
C GLU A 26 5.85 12.15 -5.89
N LEU A 27 5.76 11.23 -4.93
CA LEU A 27 6.93 10.47 -4.45
C LEU A 27 7.34 9.34 -5.41
N PHE A 28 6.48 8.97 -6.36
CA PHE A 28 6.73 7.87 -7.28
C PHE A 28 7.45 8.34 -8.55
N ALA A 29 8.32 7.48 -9.08
CA ALA A 29 8.87 7.66 -10.41
C ALA A 29 7.78 7.40 -11.47
N ASP A 30 7.86 8.05 -12.63
CA ASP A 30 6.80 7.95 -13.65
C ASP A 30 6.57 6.51 -14.16
N ASP A 31 7.62 5.68 -14.08
CA ASP A 31 7.63 4.26 -14.47
C ASP A 31 7.47 3.30 -13.27
N ALA A 32 7.14 3.81 -12.09
CA ALA A 32 7.09 3.01 -10.88
C ALA A 32 6.00 1.92 -10.93
N HIS A 33 6.30 0.80 -10.31
CA HIS A 33 5.38 -0.32 -10.20
C HIS A 33 4.70 -0.34 -8.84
N TRP A 34 3.37 -0.25 -8.83
CA TRP A 34 2.54 -0.48 -7.64
C TRP A 34 1.81 -1.81 -7.78
N GLU A 35 1.94 -2.71 -6.80
CA GLU A 35 1.33 -4.03 -6.86
C GLU A 35 0.87 -4.52 -5.48
N ILE A 36 -0.31 -5.14 -5.48
CA ILE A 36 -0.84 -5.90 -4.34
C ILE A 36 -1.31 -7.23 -4.92
N PRO A 37 -0.71 -8.39 -4.61
CA PRO A 37 -1.15 -9.67 -5.14
C PRO A 37 -2.54 -10.04 -4.65
N GLY A 38 -3.34 -10.59 -5.55
CA GLY A 38 -4.68 -11.06 -5.23
C GLY A 38 -5.49 -11.30 -6.50
N ASP A 39 -6.75 -11.65 -6.30
CA ASP A 39 -7.70 -11.86 -7.38
C ASP A 39 -8.52 -10.57 -7.61
N PRO A 40 -8.30 -9.82 -8.70
CA PRO A 40 -9.02 -8.57 -8.98
C PRO A 40 -10.50 -8.79 -9.32
N GLU A 41 -10.93 -10.01 -9.66
CA GLU A 41 -12.35 -10.32 -9.87
C GLU A 41 -13.11 -10.35 -8.54
N ILE A 42 -12.41 -10.65 -7.44
CA ILE A 42 -12.99 -10.69 -6.08
C ILE A 42 -12.68 -9.40 -5.32
N VAL A 43 -11.46 -8.87 -5.45
CA VAL A 43 -10.94 -7.74 -4.66
C VAL A 43 -10.56 -6.60 -5.61
N PRO A 44 -11.45 -5.63 -5.88
CA PRO A 44 -11.26 -4.66 -6.96
C PRO A 44 -10.03 -3.74 -6.84
N TRP A 45 -9.45 -3.63 -5.65
CA TRP A 45 -8.28 -2.79 -5.39
C TRP A 45 -6.93 -3.53 -5.43
N VAL A 46 -6.89 -4.84 -5.73
CA VAL A 46 -5.63 -5.59 -5.89
C VAL A 46 -5.15 -5.58 -7.35
N GLY A 47 -4.00 -6.20 -7.60
CA GLY A 47 -3.34 -6.26 -8.90
C GLY A 47 -2.26 -5.21 -9.09
N ARG A 48 -1.67 -5.22 -10.29
CA ARG A 48 -0.60 -4.33 -10.72
C ARG A 48 -1.17 -3.06 -11.35
N ARG A 49 -0.56 -1.91 -11.05
CA ARG A 49 -0.93 -0.61 -11.63
C ARG A 49 0.29 0.29 -11.83
N GLN A 50 0.11 1.25 -12.74
CA GLN A 50 1.04 2.37 -12.92
C GLN A 50 0.67 3.51 -11.95
N VAL A 51 1.54 4.50 -11.86
CA VAL A 51 1.44 5.61 -10.89
C VAL A 51 0.18 6.45 -11.05
N ASP A 52 -0.27 6.67 -12.28
CA ASP A 52 -1.48 7.42 -12.60
C ASP A 52 -2.77 6.77 -12.06
N ALA A 53 -2.75 5.46 -11.80
CA ALA A 53 -3.86 4.69 -11.25
C ALA A 53 -3.81 4.55 -9.71
N ILE A 54 -2.80 5.10 -9.03
CA ILE A 54 -2.73 5.10 -7.56
C ILE A 54 -3.91 5.86 -6.92
N PRO A 55 -4.33 7.05 -7.40
CA PRO A 55 -5.51 7.72 -6.85
C PRO A 55 -6.78 6.88 -6.93
N GLU A 56 -6.95 6.13 -8.03
CA GLU A 56 -8.08 5.24 -8.22
C GLU A 56 -8.08 4.08 -7.22
N PHE A 57 -6.91 3.54 -6.90
CA PHE A 57 -6.75 2.52 -5.87
C PHE A 57 -7.29 2.99 -4.52
N PHE A 58 -6.89 4.18 -4.05
CA PHE A 58 -7.38 4.72 -2.78
C PHE A 58 -8.88 5.00 -2.80
N ARG A 59 -9.41 5.50 -3.93
CA ARG A 59 -10.84 5.74 -4.11
C ARG A 59 -11.66 4.45 -4.05
N THR A 60 -11.22 3.40 -4.74
CA THR A 60 -11.89 2.10 -4.77
C THR A 60 -11.87 1.45 -3.38
N MET A 61 -10.70 1.38 -2.75
CA MET A 61 -10.55 0.78 -1.42
C MET A 61 -11.37 1.55 -0.36
N GLY A 62 -11.30 2.88 -0.34
CA GLY A 62 -12.05 3.70 0.62
C GLY A 62 -13.57 3.68 0.41
N GLY A 63 -14.02 3.46 -0.83
CA GLY A 63 -15.43 3.27 -1.15
C GLY A 63 -15.99 1.91 -0.69
N LEU A 64 -15.15 0.88 -0.60
CA LEU A 64 -15.57 -0.50 -0.29
C LEU A 64 -15.29 -0.92 1.16
N THR A 65 -14.46 -0.18 1.89
CA THR A 65 -14.03 -0.55 3.24
C THR A 65 -14.15 0.61 4.22
N ASP A 66 -14.27 0.27 5.50
CA ASP A 66 -14.09 1.16 6.64
C ASP A 66 -12.78 0.78 7.34
N ARG A 67 -11.81 1.69 7.37
CA ARG A 67 -10.50 1.44 7.99
C ARG A 67 -10.58 1.61 9.51
N GLU A 68 -10.30 0.54 10.25
CA GLU A 68 -10.19 0.58 11.72
C GLU A 68 -8.74 0.78 12.17
N LEU A 69 -7.79 0.10 11.52
CA LEU A 69 -6.36 0.15 11.85
C LEU A 69 -5.50 0.08 10.60
N PHE A 70 -4.44 0.88 10.57
CA PHE A 70 -3.30 0.69 9.69
C PHE A 70 -2.04 1.13 10.44
N GLU A 71 -1.32 0.17 11.00
CA GLU A 71 -0.19 0.41 11.88
C GLU A 71 1.10 -0.12 11.26
N ILE A 72 2.14 0.72 11.28
CA ILE A 72 3.49 0.33 10.90
C ILE A 72 4.24 -0.06 12.16
N GLU A 73 4.54 -1.35 12.29
CA GLU A 73 5.26 -1.91 13.43
C GLU A 73 6.78 -1.79 13.27
N ARG A 74 7.27 -1.88 12.03
CA ARG A 74 8.71 -1.83 11.73
C ARG A 74 8.99 -1.26 10.35
N VAL A 75 10.08 -0.51 10.26
CA VAL A 75 10.67 -0.07 9.00
C VAL A 75 12.12 -0.56 8.94
N VAL A 76 12.41 -1.45 7.99
CA VAL A 76 13.76 -1.93 7.70
C VAL A 76 14.25 -1.24 6.44
N VAL A 77 15.47 -0.69 6.46
CA VAL A 77 16.06 -0.01 5.30
C VAL A 77 17.45 -0.58 5.05
N ASP A 78 17.72 -0.96 3.80
CA ASP A 78 19.01 -1.46 3.34
C ASP A 78 19.31 -0.93 1.92
N GLY A 79 20.25 0.02 1.84
CA GLY A 79 20.59 0.70 0.60
C GLY A 79 19.39 1.42 -0.01
N SER A 80 19.02 1.04 -1.23
CA SER A 80 17.86 1.55 -1.96
C SER A 80 16.53 0.86 -1.60
N ASN A 81 16.57 -0.18 -0.77
CA ASN A 81 15.42 -1.00 -0.45
C ASN A 81 14.89 -0.68 0.93
N ALA A 82 13.57 -0.74 1.10
CA ALA A 82 12.92 -0.67 2.39
C ALA A 82 11.79 -1.69 2.48
N VAL A 83 11.61 -2.25 3.67
CA VAL A 83 10.46 -3.10 3.98
C VAL A 83 9.70 -2.48 5.15
N LEU A 84 8.42 -2.21 4.91
CA LEU A 84 7.47 -1.85 5.96
C LEU A 84 6.81 -3.13 6.44
N ILE A 85 6.76 -3.36 7.75
CA ILE A 85 6.02 -4.47 8.35
C ILE A 85 4.98 -3.86 9.26
N GLY A 86 3.74 -4.35 9.17
CA GLY A 86 2.64 -3.79 9.92
C GLY A 86 1.42 -4.69 9.98
N ARG A 87 0.33 -4.12 10.50
CA ARG A 87 -0.96 -4.77 10.61
C ARG A 87 -2.06 -3.85 10.12
N ALA A 88 -2.98 -4.40 9.35
CA ALA A 88 -4.16 -3.70 8.86
C ALA A 88 -5.43 -4.38 9.39
N ARG A 89 -6.39 -3.55 9.79
CA ARG A 89 -7.74 -4.00 10.15
C ARG A 89 -8.77 -3.12 9.44
N VAL A 90 -9.59 -3.73 8.59
CA VAL A 90 -10.62 -3.03 7.83
C VAL A 90 -11.91 -3.83 7.81
N VAL A 91 -13.05 -3.15 7.81
CA VAL A 91 -14.39 -3.75 7.67
C VAL A 91 -14.82 -3.62 6.21
N VAL A 92 -15.24 -4.72 5.60
CA VAL A 92 -15.80 -4.71 4.25
C VAL A 92 -17.26 -4.28 4.32
N ARG A 93 -17.61 -3.17 3.67
CA ARG A 93 -18.95 -2.55 3.78
C ARG A 93 -20.07 -3.48 3.31
N SER A 94 -19.85 -4.24 2.24
CA SER A 94 -20.88 -5.07 1.61
C SER A 94 -21.24 -6.32 2.43
N THR A 95 -20.29 -6.88 3.18
CA THR A 95 -20.45 -8.15 3.90
C THR A 95 -20.45 -7.98 5.42
N GLY A 96 -19.97 -6.85 5.93
CA GLY A 96 -19.70 -6.62 7.35
C GLY A 96 -18.55 -7.46 7.92
N LYS A 97 -17.84 -8.25 7.08
CA LYS A 97 -16.73 -9.09 7.50
C LYS A 97 -15.48 -8.23 7.73
N VAL A 98 -14.63 -8.67 8.64
CA VAL A 98 -13.37 -8.00 9.00
C VAL A 98 -12.21 -8.66 8.27
N ILE A 99 -11.38 -7.84 7.63
CA ILE A 99 -10.03 -8.21 7.23
C ILE A 99 -9.11 -7.77 8.36
N ASP A 100 -8.33 -8.70 8.91
CA ASP A 100 -7.37 -8.43 9.98
C ASP A 100 -6.08 -9.20 9.69
N THR A 101 -5.13 -8.54 9.02
CA THR A 101 -3.97 -9.19 8.40
C THR A 101 -2.67 -8.48 8.76
N PRO A 102 -1.59 -9.22 9.06
CA PRO A 102 -0.26 -8.65 8.92
C PRO A 102 0.01 -8.32 7.44
N PHE A 103 0.86 -7.33 7.19
CA PHE A 103 1.32 -7.02 5.85
C PHE A 103 2.82 -6.71 5.84
N ALA A 104 3.42 -6.85 4.66
CA ALA A 104 4.73 -6.29 4.36
C ALA A 104 4.67 -5.47 3.07
N VAL A 105 5.31 -4.30 3.03
CA VAL A 105 5.45 -3.52 1.80
C VAL A 105 6.93 -3.45 1.44
N ASP A 106 7.29 -4.03 0.30
CA ASP A 106 8.60 -3.93 -0.32
C ASP A 106 8.65 -2.66 -1.19
N ILE A 107 9.56 -1.75 -0.85
CA ILE A 107 9.75 -0.44 -1.47
C ILE A 107 11.17 -0.34 -2.01
N VAL A 108 11.29 0.13 -3.26
CA VAL A 108 12.59 0.48 -3.85
C VAL A 108 12.60 1.95 -4.20
N VAL A 109 13.66 2.65 -3.81
CA VAL A 109 13.90 4.07 -4.10
C VAL A 109 15.07 4.18 -5.08
N ASN A 110 14.87 4.89 -6.19
CA ASN A 110 15.92 5.11 -7.18
C ASN A 110 16.92 6.20 -6.74
N ALA A 111 17.97 6.42 -7.55
CA ALA A 111 19.02 7.38 -7.24
C ALA A 111 18.49 8.83 -7.14
N GLU A 112 17.40 9.15 -7.85
CA GLU A 112 16.72 10.44 -7.84
C GLU A 112 15.84 10.65 -6.60
N GLY A 113 15.74 9.66 -5.71
CA GLY A 113 14.91 9.74 -4.50
C GLY A 113 13.42 9.54 -4.76
N ARG A 114 13.06 8.88 -5.87
CA ARG A 114 11.69 8.52 -6.21
C ARG A 114 11.45 7.03 -6.00
N ILE A 115 10.25 6.67 -5.55
CA ILE A 115 9.84 5.28 -5.39
C ILE A 115 9.66 4.67 -6.78
N SER A 116 10.43 3.64 -7.10
CA SER A 116 10.31 2.88 -8.36
C SER A 116 9.50 1.59 -8.18
N ARG A 117 9.31 1.12 -6.94
CA ARG A 117 8.53 -0.08 -6.61
C ARG A 117 7.80 0.10 -5.29
N TYR A 118 6.54 -0.29 -5.27
CA TYR A 118 5.72 -0.51 -4.08
C TYR A 118 4.99 -1.84 -4.25
N TYR A 119 5.34 -2.84 -3.45
CA TYR A 119 4.79 -4.19 -3.54
C TYR A 119 4.30 -4.64 -2.17
N MET A 120 2.99 -4.73 -2.00
CA MET A 120 2.37 -5.10 -0.72
C MET A 120 2.00 -6.57 -0.68
N PHE A 121 2.55 -7.30 0.29
CA PHE A 121 2.17 -8.65 0.65
C PHE A 121 1.18 -8.61 1.82
N GLU A 122 0.06 -9.32 1.68
CA GLU A 122 -0.94 -9.53 2.72
C GLU A 122 -1.60 -10.90 2.54
N ASP A 123 -2.45 -11.32 3.47
CA ASP A 123 -3.24 -12.56 3.32
C ASP A 123 -4.31 -12.39 2.22
N SER A 124 -3.90 -12.55 0.96
CA SER A 124 -4.77 -12.41 -0.20
C SER A 124 -5.98 -13.34 -0.15
N TRP A 125 -5.86 -14.50 0.49
CA TRP A 125 -6.97 -15.43 0.68
C TRP A 125 -7.97 -14.88 1.71
N GLY A 126 -7.50 -14.42 2.86
CA GLY A 126 -8.33 -13.82 3.90
C GLY A 126 -9.04 -12.55 3.43
N VAL A 127 -8.33 -11.70 2.68
CA VAL A 127 -8.90 -10.52 2.02
C VAL A 127 -10.01 -10.93 1.07
N ALA A 128 -9.76 -11.86 0.13
CA ALA A 128 -10.77 -12.32 -0.82
C ALA A 128 -11.98 -12.97 -0.13
N LEU A 129 -11.77 -13.75 0.94
CA LEU A 129 -12.84 -14.39 1.70
C LEU A 129 -13.77 -13.36 2.36
N ALA A 130 -13.24 -12.23 2.83
CA ALA A 130 -14.05 -11.18 3.46
C ALA A 130 -15.00 -10.47 2.48
N LEU A 131 -14.71 -10.49 1.17
CA LEU A 131 -15.55 -9.88 0.15
C LEU A 131 -16.62 -10.83 -0.41
N ARG A 132 -16.48 -12.14 -0.17
CA ARG A 132 -17.51 -13.11 -0.55
C ARG A 132 -18.73 -12.95 0.38
N PRO A 133 -19.97 -13.07 -0.13
CA PRO A 133 -21.18 -13.13 0.70
C PRO A 133 -21.08 -14.18 1.81
#